data_AF-S2KCN4-F1
#
_entry.id   AF-S2KCN4-F1
#
_cell.length_a   1.000
_cell.length_b   1.000
_cell.length_c   1.000
_cell.angle_alpha   90.00
_cell.angle_beta   90.00
_cell.angle_gamma   90.00
#
_symmetry.space_group_name_H-M   'P 1'
#
loop_
_entity.id
_entity.type
_entity.pdbx_description
1 polymer ?
#
loop_
_entity_poly.entity_id
_entity_poly.type
_entity_poly.pdbx_seq_one_letter_code
_entity_poly.pdbx_strand_id
1 'polypeptide(L)'
;MVAISGTSWFTLAATATALFATVTDAHLSMTVSKADDDSYLTTSVRVPHGCQSANGSPTRAITVTLPAGVMRAQFENVAGWNITTESEAVDPPVTMGSSQITSRVKAVRWEGGPLPQGQYKDFGMRIFLPAAKDDSKPELIFFPVLQECETGRDLWNQIPDTEGYNHELQRDAPHIEINTHADDTPWTENRLVKGQTSAAAANVVNSGSVSLLAAAVAAYYLI
;
A
#
# COMPACT_ATOMS: atom_id res chain seq x y z
N MET A 1 13.94 0.08 -79.14
CA MET A 1 13.82 0.99 -77.99
C MET A 1 12.59 0.56 -77.21
N VAL A 2 12.76 -0.05 -76.04
CA VAL A 2 11.65 -0.46 -75.16
C VAL A 2 11.59 0.55 -74.03
N ALA A 3 10.46 1.25 -73.92
CA ALA A 3 10.20 2.19 -72.83
C ALA A 3 9.75 1.40 -71.60
N ILE A 4 10.45 1.58 -70.47
CA ILE A 4 10.03 1.06 -69.16
C ILE A 4 9.46 2.25 -68.38
N SER A 5 8.13 2.25 -68.25
CA SER A 5 7.35 3.24 -67.54
C SER A 5 7.34 2.96 -66.02
N GLY A 6 7.67 3.98 -65.23
CA GLY A 6 7.07 4.32 -63.94
C GLY A 6 7.12 3.29 -62.82
N THR A 7 8.11 3.42 -61.93
CA THR A 7 8.01 2.88 -60.56
C THR A 7 7.43 3.96 -59.64
N SER A 8 6.14 3.79 -59.31
CA SER A 8 5.44 4.57 -58.28
C SER A 8 5.88 4.09 -56.89
N TRP A 9 6.53 4.96 -56.13
CA TRP A 9 6.92 4.70 -54.74
C TRP A 9 5.71 4.97 -53.85
N PHE A 10 4.96 3.93 -53.50
CA PHE A 10 3.98 4.00 -52.41
C PHE A 10 4.74 3.93 -51.08
N THR A 11 4.99 5.09 -50.46
CA THR A 11 5.48 5.18 -49.08
C THR A 11 4.33 4.79 -48.14
N LEU A 12 4.30 3.53 -47.70
CA LEU A 12 3.39 3.05 -46.68
C LEU A 12 3.89 3.57 -45.31
N ALA A 13 3.33 4.67 -44.83
CA ALA A 13 3.57 5.13 -43.46
C ALA A 13 2.83 4.20 -42.49
N ALA A 14 3.54 3.21 -41.94
CA ALA A 14 3.03 2.34 -40.90
C ALA A 14 2.99 3.09 -39.57
N THR A 15 1.81 3.60 -39.19
CA THR A 15 1.57 4.18 -37.86
C THR A 15 1.56 3.03 -36.85
N ALA A 16 2.68 2.83 -36.14
CA ALA A 16 2.77 1.87 -35.05
C ALA A 16 2.01 2.42 -33.83
N THR A 17 0.75 2.04 -33.67
CA THR A 17 -0.04 2.33 -32.47
C THR A 17 0.49 1.47 -31.32
N ALA A 18 1.34 2.04 -30.47
CA ALA A 18 1.75 1.39 -29.23
C ALA A 18 0.53 1.23 -28.32
N LEU A 19 0.04 -0.01 -28.21
CA LEU A 19 -0.97 -0.40 -27.23
C LEU A 19 -0.32 -0.35 -25.84
N PHE A 20 -0.45 0.78 -25.16
CA PHE A 20 -0.21 0.85 -23.73
C PHE A 20 -1.35 0.13 -23.03
N ALA A 21 -1.14 -1.13 -22.65
CA ALA A 21 -2.05 -1.83 -21.74
C ALA A 21 -1.94 -1.14 -20.37
N THR A 22 -2.90 -0.27 -20.05
CA THR A 22 -3.05 0.22 -18.69
C THR A 22 -3.51 -0.95 -17.83
N VAL A 23 -2.64 -1.43 -16.93
CA VAL A 23 -3.04 -2.36 -15.88
C VAL A 23 -3.95 -1.57 -14.94
N THR A 24 -5.26 -1.73 -15.07
CA THR A 24 -6.21 -1.15 -14.13
C THR A 24 -6.11 -1.97 -12.86
N ASP A 25 -5.54 -1.40 -11.80
CA ASP A 25 -5.42 -2.06 -10.50
C ASP A 25 -6.83 -2.23 -9.90
N ALA A 26 -7.38 -3.44 -10.05
CA ALA A 26 -8.72 -3.82 -9.65
C ALA A 26 -8.76 -4.58 -8.32
N HIS A 27 -7.58 -4.84 -7.74
CA HIS A 27 -7.45 -5.64 -6.54
C HIS A 27 -7.49 -4.74 -5.30
N LEU A 28 -8.01 -5.26 -4.19
CA LEU A 28 -7.85 -4.57 -2.92
C LEU A 28 -6.38 -4.65 -2.52
N SER A 29 -5.86 -3.55 -1.98
CA SER A 29 -4.46 -3.46 -1.58
C SER A 29 -4.31 -2.77 -0.23
N MET A 30 -3.17 -3.01 0.42
CA MET A 30 -2.76 -2.22 1.57
C MET A 30 -2.02 -0.98 1.07
N THR A 31 -2.33 0.20 1.60
CA THR A 31 -1.64 1.45 1.21
C THR A 31 -0.18 1.48 1.63
N VAL A 32 0.17 0.67 2.63
CA VAL A 32 1.54 0.33 3.01
C VAL A 32 1.76 -1.15 2.74
N SER A 33 2.71 -1.50 1.87
CA SER A 33 3.00 -2.88 1.48
C SER A 33 4.09 -3.55 2.30
N LYS A 34 4.92 -2.77 3.01
CA LYS A 34 6.02 -3.26 3.86
C LYS A 34 6.10 -2.50 5.17
N ALA A 35 6.38 -3.19 6.26
CA ALA A 35 6.57 -2.57 7.57
C ALA A 35 7.55 -3.37 8.43
N ASP A 36 8.09 -2.74 9.48
CA ASP A 36 8.83 -3.45 10.50
C ASP A 36 7.87 -4.26 11.37
N ASP A 37 8.29 -5.44 11.79
CA ASP A 37 7.58 -6.25 12.78
C ASP A 37 7.61 -5.61 14.18
N ASP A 38 6.81 -6.15 15.12
CA ASP A 38 6.69 -5.65 16.50
C ASP A 38 6.49 -4.12 16.63
N SER A 39 5.81 -3.52 15.64
CA SER A 39 5.70 -2.08 15.48
C SER A 39 4.27 -1.59 15.28
N TYR A 40 4.03 -0.30 15.56
CA TYR A 40 2.79 0.34 15.17
C TYR A 40 2.84 0.77 13.71
N LEU A 41 1.84 0.36 12.94
CA LEU A 41 1.64 0.77 11.56
C LEU A 41 0.30 1.51 11.42
N THR A 42 0.33 2.67 10.74
CA THR A 42 -0.88 3.29 10.19
C THR A 42 -0.94 2.98 8.70
N THR A 43 -2.03 2.33 8.26
CA THR A 43 -2.24 1.86 6.89
C THR A 43 -3.74 1.89 6.57
N SER A 44 -4.11 1.58 5.33
CA SER A 44 -5.51 1.46 4.93
C SER A 44 -5.68 0.30 3.96
N VAL A 45 -6.85 -0.34 4.00
CA VAL A 45 -7.31 -1.17 2.88
C VAL A 45 -7.87 -0.22 1.82
N ARG A 46 -7.27 -0.21 0.63
CA ARG A 46 -7.78 0.49 -0.54
C ARG A 46 -8.77 -0.38 -1.28
N VAL A 47 -9.97 0.15 -1.49
CA VAL A 47 -11.02 -0.45 -2.32
C VAL A 47 -11.14 0.40 -3.59
N PRO A 48 -10.68 -0.10 -4.76
CA PRO A 48 -10.56 0.71 -5.97
C PRO A 48 -11.89 0.96 -6.69
N HIS A 49 -12.90 0.12 -6.47
CA HIS A 49 -14.20 0.17 -7.14
C HIS A 49 -15.27 -0.69 -6.43
N GLY A 50 -16.48 -0.70 -6.95
CA GLY A 50 -17.60 -1.59 -6.55
C GLY A 50 -17.34 -3.08 -6.81
N CYS A 51 -18.30 -3.96 -6.55
CA CYS A 51 -18.11 -5.41 -6.69
C CYS A 51 -18.00 -5.81 -8.16
N GLN A 52 -16.86 -6.38 -8.54
CA GLN A 52 -16.60 -6.84 -9.90
C GLN A 52 -17.51 -8.03 -10.27
N SER A 53 -17.85 -8.91 -9.31
CA SER A 53 -18.77 -10.03 -9.56
C SER A 53 -20.19 -9.59 -9.94
N ALA A 54 -20.52 -8.32 -9.68
CA ALA A 54 -21.82 -7.72 -9.93
C ALA A 54 -21.70 -6.49 -10.85
N ASN A 55 -20.86 -6.57 -11.88
CA ASN A 55 -20.67 -5.52 -12.89
C ASN A 55 -20.35 -4.14 -12.30
N GLY A 56 -19.53 -4.10 -11.25
CA GLY A 56 -19.14 -2.86 -10.58
C GLY A 56 -20.21 -2.29 -9.64
N SER A 57 -21.15 -3.12 -9.17
CA SER A 57 -22.19 -2.70 -8.23
C SER A 57 -21.61 -1.89 -7.05
N PRO A 58 -22.16 -0.71 -6.70
CA PRO A 58 -21.56 0.15 -5.69
C PRO A 58 -21.40 -0.51 -4.31
N THR A 59 -20.24 -0.36 -3.68
CA THR A 59 -19.97 -0.94 -2.36
C THR A 59 -20.70 -0.19 -1.27
N ARG A 60 -21.36 -0.92 -0.37
CA ARG A 60 -22.05 -0.38 0.80
C ARG A 60 -21.41 -0.79 2.11
N ALA A 61 -20.67 -1.88 2.13
CA ALA A 61 -19.91 -2.26 3.31
C ALA A 61 -18.61 -2.97 2.96
N ILE A 62 -17.63 -2.80 3.83
CA ILE A 62 -16.35 -3.50 3.83
C ILE A 62 -16.15 -4.08 5.23
N THR A 63 -15.93 -5.39 5.31
CA THR A 63 -15.51 -6.06 6.55
C THR A 63 -14.10 -6.58 6.35
N VAL A 64 -13.16 -6.10 7.17
CA VAL A 64 -11.77 -6.56 7.19
C VAL A 64 -11.57 -7.46 8.40
N THR A 65 -11.09 -8.68 8.17
CA THR A 65 -10.65 -9.60 9.23
C THR A 65 -9.21 -9.28 9.59
N LEU A 66 -8.96 -9.01 10.87
CA LEU A 66 -7.62 -8.77 11.36
C LEU A 66 -6.89 -10.10 11.59
N PRO A 67 -5.61 -10.22 11.17
CA PRO A 67 -4.80 -11.39 11.45
C PRO A 67 -4.67 -11.64 12.95
N ALA A 68 -4.60 -12.91 13.35
CA ALA A 68 -4.58 -13.30 14.75
C ALA A 68 -3.42 -12.73 15.57
N GLY A 69 -2.32 -12.27 14.94
CA GLY A 69 -1.21 -11.60 15.62
C GLY A 69 -1.46 -10.12 15.96
N VAL A 70 -2.50 -9.50 15.40
CA VAL A 70 -2.81 -8.09 15.63
C VAL A 70 -3.60 -7.94 16.94
N MET A 71 -2.90 -7.56 18.01
CA MET A 71 -3.48 -7.44 19.35
C MET A 71 -4.09 -6.07 19.65
N ARG A 72 -3.67 -5.03 18.91
CA ARG A 72 -4.14 -3.65 19.08
C ARG A 72 -4.52 -3.08 17.72
N ALA A 73 -5.71 -2.51 17.65
CA ALA A 73 -6.21 -1.86 16.45
C ALA A 73 -7.04 -0.63 16.81
N GLN A 74 -6.89 0.41 16.02
CA GLN A 74 -7.71 1.61 15.99
C GLN A 74 -8.13 1.83 14.54
N PHE A 75 -9.32 2.38 14.32
CA PHE A 75 -9.89 2.50 12.98
C PHE A 75 -10.16 3.96 12.66
N GLU A 76 -9.85 4.36 11.43
CA GLU A 76 -10.11 5.69 10.93
C GLU A 76 -11.62 5.93 10.88
N ASN A 77 -12.06 7.08 11.40
CA ASN A 77 -13.44 7.53 11.30
C ASN A 77 -13.72 8.05 9.88
N VAL A 78 -14.10 7.13 8.98
CA VAL A 78 -14.27 7.47 7.57
C VAL A 78 -15.62 8.14 7.35
N ALA A 79 -15.62 9.40 6.93
CA ALA A 79 -16.84 10.18 6.74
C ALA A 79 -17.90 9.45 5.88
N GLY A 80 -19.14 9.44 6.37
CA GLY A 80 -20.30 8.79 5.75
C GLY A 80 -20.39 7.27 5.94
N TRP A 81 -19.51 6.67 6.76
CA TRP A 81 -19.47 5.22 7.00
C TRP A 81 -19.45 4.96 8.51
N ASN A 82 -20.40 4.16 8.98
CA ASN A 82 -20.49 3.73 10.36
C ASN A 82 -19.52 2.56 10.61
N ILE A 83 -18.89 2.56 11.79
CA ILE A 83 -17.89 1.55 12.17
C ILE A 83 -18.50 0.63 13.21
N THR A 84 -18.39 -0.68 12.98
CA THR A 84 -18.64 -1.70 14.00
C THR A 84 -17.45 -2.64 14.08
N THR A 85 -17.19 -3.18 15.26
CA THR A 85 -16.06 -4.09 15.51
C THR A 85 -16.56 -5.34 16.19
N GLU A 86 -16.04 -6.49 15.77
CA GLU A 86 -16.25 -7.76 16.44
C GLU A 86 -14.97 -8.11 17.22
N SER A 87 -15.12 -8.43 18.50
CA SER A 87 -14.00 -8.82 19.37
C SER A 87 -14.03 -10.31 19.66
N GLU A 88 -12.88 -10.87 20.00
CA GLU A 88 -12.73 -12.24 20.49
C GLU A 88 -11.80 -12.28 21.71
N ALA A 89 -11.91 -13.37 22.49
CA ALA A 89 -11.05 -13.60 23.64
C ALA A 89 -9.64 -14.00 23.19
N VAL A 90 -8.65 -13.61 23.99
CA VAL A 90 -7.24 -14.00 23.83
C VAL A 90 -6.89 -14.91 25.00
N ASP A 91 -6.67 -16.19 24.71
CA ASP A 91 -6.35 -17.23 25.69
C ASP A 91 -5.18 -18.11 25.17
N PRO A 92 -4.02 -18.14 25.86
CA PRO A 92 -3.73 -17.41 27.09
C PRO A 92 -3.62 -15.89 26.87
N PRO A 93 -3.92 -15.06 27.90
CA PRO A 93 -3.74 -13.62 27.80
C PRO A 93 -2.30 -13.24 27.41
N VAL A 94 -2.15 -12.29 26.49
CA VAL A 94 -0.85 -11.83 25.99
C VAL A 94 -0.43 -10.58 26.76
N THR A 95 0.83 -10.52 27.21
CA THR A 95 1.38 -9.31 27.85
C THR A 95 2.00 -8.42 26.79
N MET A 96 1.59 -7.15 26.73
CA MET A 96 2.16 -6.12 25.85
C MET A 96 2.49 -4.87 26.66
N GLY A 97 3.78 -4.63 26.89
CA GLY A 97 4.24 -3.60 27.83
C GLY A 97 3.71 -3.90 29.24
N SER A 98 3.03 -2.94 29.86
CA SER A 98 2.42 -3.08 31.19
C SER A 98 0.98 -3.60 31.16
N SER A 99 0.42 -3.92 29.99
CA SER A 99 -0.98 -4.34 29.84
C SER A 99 -1.09 -5.83 29.55
N GLN A 100 -2.06 -6.49 30.18
CA GLN A 100 -2.48 -7.83 29.81
C GLN A 100 -3.66 -7.72 28.84
N ILE A 101 -3.51 -8.31 27.65
CA ILE A 101 -4.51 -8.34 26.59
C ILE A 101 -5.27 -9.65 26.70
N THR A 102 -6.55 -9.56 27.10
CA THR A 102 -7.47 -10.71 27.24
C THR A 102 -8.53 -10.75 26.13
N SER A 103 -8.62 -9.71 25.31
CA SER A 103 -9.50 -9.63 24.15
C SER A 103 -8.88 -8.76 23.06
N ARG A 104 -9.14 -9.10 21.79
CA ARG A 104 -8.72 -8.33 20.61
C ARG A 104 -9.89 -8.10 19.67
N VAL A 105 -9.79 -7.09 18.82
CA VAL A 105 -10.70 -6.94 17.67
C VAL A 105 -10.29 -7.96 16.61
N LYS A 106 -11.21 -8.83 16.19
CA LYS A 106 -10.96 -9.81 15.12
C LYS A 106 -11.44 -9.33 13.76
N ALA A 107 -12.42 -8.43 13.73
CA ALA A 107 -12.93 -7.87 12.51
C ALA A 107 -13.43 -6.44 12.74
N VAL A 108 -13.28 -5.63 11.71
CA VAL A 108 -13.85 -4.29 11.64
C VAL A 108 -14.72 -4.20 10.39
N ARG A 109 -15.88 -3.59 10.52
CA ARG A 109 -16.81 -3.32 9.44
C ARG A 109 -17.02 -1.82 9.32
N TRP A 110 -16.87 -1.32 8.10
CA TRP A 110 -17.37 -0.01 7.70
C TRP A 110 -18.60 -0.20 6.83
N GLU A 111 -19.72 0.43 7.20
CA GLU A 111 -20.98 0.32 6.48
C GLU A 111 -21.60 1.71 6.23
N GLY A 112 -22.09 1.93 5.02
CA GLY A 112 -22.71 3.17 4.59
C GLY A 112 -22.61 3.29 3.08
N GLY A 113 -21.81 4.25 2.63
CA GLY A 113 -21.61 4.49 1.21
C GLY A 113 -22.90 4.98 0.50
N PRO A 114 -23.01 4.76 -0.82
CA PRO A 114 -22.21 3.82 -1.59
C PRO A 114 -20.86 4.39 -2.05
N LEU A 115 -19.88 3.51 -2.27
CA LEU A 115 -18.69 3.76 -3.10
C LEU A 115 -18.99 3.30 -4.54
N PRO A 116 -19.16 4.22 -5.50
CA PRO A 116 -19.46 3.88 -6.90
C PRO A 116 -18.25 3.26 -7.63
N GLN A 117 -18.50 2.54 -8.73
CA GLN A 117 -17.46 1.87 -9.54
C GLN A 117 -16.28 2.76 -9.98
N GLY A 118 -16.53 4.04 -10.25
CA GLY A 118 -15.50 4.98 -10.73
C GLY A 118 -14.75 5.72 -9.63
N GLN A 119 -14.91 5.32 -8.38
CA GLN A 119 -14.27 5.94 -7.22
C GLN A 119 -13.60 4.88 -6.36
N TYR A 120 -12.51 5.27 -5.71
CA TYR A 120 -11.85 4.45 -4.71
C TYR A 120 -12.09 5.02 -3.32
N LYS A 121 -11.95 4.17 -2.29
CA LYS A 121 -11.91 4.61 -0.90
C LYS A 121 -10.88 3.83 -0.11
N ASP A 122 -10.21 4.55 0.78
CA ASP A 122 -9.31 3.97 1.76
C ASP A 122 -10.05 3.81 3.09
N PHE A 123 -9.92 2.64 3.71
CA PHE A 123 -10.46 2.33 5.03
C PHE A 123 -9.29 2.16 6.01
N GLY A 124 -8.97 3.26 6.69
CA GLY A 124 -7.76 3.36 7.50
C GLY A 124 -7.82 2.61 8.83
N MET A 125 -6.66 2.14 9.25
CA MET A 125 -6.43 1.51 10.53
C MET A 125 -5.03 1.83 11.06
N ARG A 126 -4.92 1.93 12.38
CA ARG A 126 -3.65 1.93 13.10
C ARG A 126 -3.57 0.65 13.92
N ILE A 127 -2.64 -0.22 13.55
CA ILE A 127 -2.50 -1.57 14.11
C ILE A 127 -1.12 -1.75 14.73
N PHE A 128 -1.00 -2.66 15.68
CA PHE A 128 0.29 -3.18 16.12
C PHE A 128 0.55 -4.50 15.41
N LEU A 129 1.61 -4.56 14.61
CA LEU A 129 2.03 -5.76 13.89
C LEU A 129 2.72 -6.72 14.86
N PRO A 130 2.49 -8.04 14.72
CA PRO A 130 3.22 -9.02 15.52
C PRO A 130 4.71 -9.02 15.16
N ALA A 131 5.54 -9.57 16.05
CA ALA A 131 6.89 -9.98 15.68
C ALA A 131 6.83 -11.07 14.58
N ALA A 132 7.80 -11.04 13.68
CA ALA A 132 7.99 -12.08 12.68
C ALA A 132 8.27 -13.42 13.38
N LYS A 133 7.80 -14.52 12.78
CA LYS A 133 8.04 -15.86 13.35
C LYS A 133 9.42 -16.41 13.00
N ASP A 134 10.02 -15.91 11.93
CA ASP A 134 11.29 -16.36 11.38
C ASP A 134 12.12 -15.15 10.98
N ASP A 135 13.13 -14.85 11.78
CA ASP A 135 13.95 -13.66 11.59
C ASP A 135 14.85 -13.71 10.34
N SER A 136 14.93 -14.86 9.68
CA SER A 136 15.77 -15.05 8.50
C SER A 136 15.13 -14.59 7.19
N LYS A 137 13.82 -14.31 7.19
CA LYS A 137 13.08 -13.94 5.97
C LYS A 137 11.85 -13.06 6.25
N PRO A 138 11.39 -12.29 5.27
CA PRO A 138 10.12 -11.55 5.38
C PRO A 138 8.92 -12.50 5.55
N GLU A 139 7.92 -12.08 6.33
CA GLU A 139 6.64 -12.78 6.50
C GLU A 139 5.49 -11.96 5.90
N LEU A 140 4.56 -12.60 5.19
CA LEU A 140 3.34 -11.93 4.71
C LEU A 140 2.22 -12.06 5.73
N ILE A 141 1.61 -10.94 6.07
CA ILE A 141 0.42 -10.85 6.91
C ILE A 141 -0.77 -10.43 6.07
N PHE A 142 -1.76 -11.31 5.97
CA PHE A 142 -2.95 -11.13 5.12
C PHE A 142 -4.14 -10.57 5.93
N PHE A 143 -4.90 -9.69 5.28
CA PHE A 143 -6.10 -9.03 5.79
C PHE A 143 -7.29 -9.41 4.90
N PRO A 144 -7.92 -10.57 5.10
CA PRO A 144 -9.08 -10.97 4.30
C PRO A 144 -10.19 -9.92 4.35
N VAL A 145 -10.81 -9.66 3.20
CA VAL A 145 -11.87 -8.65 3.09
C VAL A 145 -13.13 -9.24 2.48
N LEU A 146 -14.27 -8.97 3.11
CA LEU A 146 -15.59 -9.11 2.50
C LEU A 146 -16.08 -7.74 2.03
N GLN A 147 -16.32 -7.61 0.74
CA GLN A 147 -16.89 -6.42 0.12
C GLN A 147 -18.35 -6.70 -0.24
N GLU A 148 -19.28 -5.97 0.38
CA GLU A 148 -20.70 -6.06 0.09
C GLU A 148 -21.15 -4.85 -0.72
N CYS A 149 -21.92 -5.13 -1.75
CA CYS A 149 -22.41 -4.11 -2.69
C CYS A 149 -23.93 -4.07 -2.71
N GLU A 150 -24.49 -3.07 -3.39
CA GLU A 150 -25.93 -2.99 -3.65
C GLU A 150 -26.49 -4.30 -4.22
N THR A 151 -25.69 -4.96 -5.05
CA THR A 151 -25.98 -6.29 -5.57
C THR A 151 -24.72 -7.14 -5.47
N GLY A 152 -24.86 -8.33 -4.92
CA GLY A 152 -23.77 -9.28 -4.79
C GLY A 152 -22.71 -8.87 -3.76
N ARG A 153 -21.61 -9.61 -3.77
CA ARG A 153 -20.48 -9.45 -2.86
C ARG A 153 -19.23 -10.07 -3.45
N ASP A 154 -18.09 -9.51 -3.09
CA ASP A 154 -16.77 -10.04 -3.41
C ASP A 154 -16.04 -10.46 -2.13
N LEU A 155 -15.46 -11.66 -2.14
CA LEU A 155 -14.66 -12.18 -1.03
C LEU A 155 -13.19 -12.23 -1.46
N TRP A 156 -12.40 -11.36 -0.85
CA TRP A 156 -10.96 -11.16 -1.08
C TRP A 156 -10.18 -11.86 0.03
N ASN A 157 -10.11 -13.20 -0.05
CA ASN A 157 -9.56 -14.05 1.01
C ASN A 157 -8.61 -15.13 0.51
N GLN A 158 -8.20 -15.08 -0.76
CA GLN A 158 -7.26 -16.06 -1.29
C GLN A 158 -5.87 -15.76 -0.73
N ILE A 159 -5.26 -16.77 -0.12
CA ILE A 159 -3.93 -16.73 0.48
C ILE A 159 -3.11 -17.82 -0.24
N PRO A 160 -1.88 -17.55 -0.71
CA PRO A 160 -1.05 -18.55 -1.36
C PRO A 160 -0.73 -19.74 -0.43
N ASP A 161 -0.87 -20.95 -0.95
CA ASP A 161 -0.66 -22.20 -0.20
C ASP A 161 0.83 -22.53 0.01
N THR A 162 1.73 -21.89 -0.75
CA THR A 162 3.18 -22.14 -0.77
C THR A 162 3.97 -20.83 -0.86
N GLU A 163 5.25 -20.85 -0.45
CA GLU A 163 6.20 -19.75 -0.66
C GLU A 163 6.29 -19.41 -2.16
N GLY A 164 5.57 -18.37 -2.56
CA GLY A 164 5.40 -18.00 -3.97
C GLY A 164 4.06 -17.31 -4.15
N TYR A 165 3.98 -16.04 -3.73
CA TYR A 165 2.86 -15.17 -4.07
C TYR A 165 2.78 -15.04 -5.59
N ASN A 166 1.79 -15.68 -6.23
CA ASN A 166 1.47 -15.43 -7.62
C ASN A 166 0.36 -14.38 -7.69
N HIS A 167 0.60 -13.28 -8.42
CA HIS A 167 -0.41 -12.27 -8.72
C HIS A 167 -1.59 -12.80 -9.59
N GLU A 168 -1.68 -14.13 -9.80
CA GLU A 168 -2.73 -14.77 -10.59
C GLU A 168 -4.00 -15.05 -9.78
N LEU A 169 -3.93 -14.96 -8.44
CA LEU A 169 -5.08 -15.08 -7.56
C LEU A 169 -6.07 -13.95 -7.87
N GLN A 170 -7.24 -14.31 -8.39
CA GLN A 170 -8.27 -13.37 -8.82
C GLN A 170 -8.88 -12.58 -7.66
N ARG A 171 -8.75 -13.08 -6.42
CA ARG A 171 -9.34 -12.52 -5.20
C ARG A 171 -8.35 -12.61 -4.03
N ASP A 172 -7.12 -12.16 -4.26
CA ASP A 172 -6.10 -12.15 -3.23
C ASP A 172 -6.52 -11.28 -2.03
N ALA A 173 -6.23 -11.79 -0.84
CA ALA A 173 -6.34 -10.98 0.36
C ALA A 173 -5.25 -9.90 0.32
N PRO A 174 -5.60 -8.62 0.59
CA PRO A 174 -4.60 -7.58 0.84
C PRO A 174 -3.61 -8.03 1.91
N HIS A 175 -2.34 -7.69 1.75
CA HIS A 175 -1.30 -8.14 2.67
C HIS A 175 -0.22 -7.08 2.88
N ILE A 176 0.53 -7.27 3.97
CA ILE A 176 1.73 -6.51 4.32
C ILE A 176 2.87 -7.50 4.47
N GLU A 177 4.00 -7.22 3.87
CA GLU A 177 5.26 -7.89 4.18
C GLU A 177 5.85 -7.27 5.46
N ILE A 178 6.03 -8.06 6.50
CA ILE A 178 6.76 -7.66 7.69
C ILE A 178 8.20 -8.16 7.64
N ASN A 179 9.13 -7.28 7.97
CA ASN A 179 10.55 -7.59 8.06
C ASN A 179 11.00 -7.47 9.51
N THR A 180 12.07 -8.18 9.85
CA THR A 180 12.66 -8.08 11.18
C THR A 180 13.15 -6.66 11.47
N HIS A 181 12.72 -6.14 12.60
CA HIS A 181 13.20 -4.89 13.14
C HIS A 181 14.69 -5.04 13.52
N ALA A 182 15.56 -4.25 12.88
CA ALA A 182 17.02 -4.37 13.03
C ALA A 182 17.56 -4.00 14.43
N ASP A 183 16.77 -3.35 15.29
CA ASP A 183 17.21 -2.91 16.61
C ASP A 183 16.46 -3.61 17.76
N ASP A 184 17.15 -4.49 18.45
CA ASP A 184 16.88 -5.13 19.74
C ASP A 184 16.83 -4.16 20.94
N THR A 185 16.62 -2.87 20.68
CA THR A 185 16.43 -1.87 21.74
C THR A 185 15.00 -1.94 22.31
N PRO A 186 14.83 -2.07 23.64
CA PRO A 186 13.51 -2.08 24.27
C PRO A 186 12.69 -0.84 23.92
N TRP A 187 11.36 -1.00 23.84
CA TRP A 187 10.39 0.08 23.66
C TRP A 187 10.55 1.16 24.72
N THR A 188 11.41 2.15 24.45
CA THR A 188 11.44 3.42 25.16
C THR A 188 10.75 4.47 24.32
N GLU A 189 10.11 5.40 25.00
CA GLU A 189 9.29 6.52 24.49
C GLU A 189 9.98 7.36 23.39
N ASN A 190 11.29 7.22 23.22
CA ASN A 190 12.12 7.98 22.27
C ASN A 190 12.04 7.48 20.80
N ARG A 191 11.31 6.40 20.48
CA ARG A 191 11.17 5.88 19.10
C ARG A 191 10.17 6.65 18.23
N LEU A 192 9.27 7.47 18.80
CA LEU A 192 8.31 8.27 18.03
C LEU A 192 8.99 9.39 17.20
N VAL A 193 10.23 9.77 17.54
CA VAL A 193 10.95 10.87 16.89
C VAL A 193 11.67 10.42 15.61
N LYS A 194 12.06 9.14 15.49
CA LYS A 194 12.80 8.64 14.30
C LYS A 194 11.91 8.21 13.14
N GLY A 195 10.67 7.78 13.40
CA GLY A 195 9.75 7.25 12.37
C GLY A 195 9.20 8.29 11.39
N GLN A 196 9.37 9.60 11.66
CA GLN A 196 8.90 10.67 10.77
C GLN A 196 9.97 11.27 9.86
N THR A 197 11.26 10.94 10.03
CA THR A 197 12.34 11.61 9.28
C THR A 197 12.87 10.83 8.08
N SER A 198 12.48 9.58 7.87
CA SER A 198 13.11 8.74 6.83
C SER A 198 12.39 8.73 5.47
N ALA A 199 11.26 9.43 5.31
CA ALA A 199 10.53 9.49 4.03
C ALA A 199 10.82 10.75 3.17
N ALA A 200 11.66 11.68 3.63
CA ALA A 200 11.86 12.95 2.91
C ALA A 200 13.25 13.59 3.11
N ALA A 201 14.35 12.89 2.81
CA ALA A 201 15.64 13.55 2.58
C ALA A 201 16.67 12.62 1.92
N ALA A 202 16.70 12.57 0.58
CA ALA A 202 17.92 12.30 -0.19
C ALA A 202 17.73 12.61 -1.68
N ASN A 203 17.68 13.89 -2.04
CA ASN A 203 18.18 14.39 -3.32
C ASN A 203 18.46 15.89 -3.18
N VAL A 204 19.54 16.22 -2.47
CA VAL A 204 20.23 17.50 -2.63
C VAL A 204 21.61 17.17 -3.15
N VAL A 205 21.78 17.30 -4.46
CA VAL A 205 23.09 17.21 -5.12
C VAL A 205 23.86 18.47 -4.72
N ASN A 206 24.92 18.28 -3.95
CA ASN A 206 25.86 19.31 -3.53
C ASN A 206 26.79 19.68 -4.70
N SER A 207 26.44 20.72 -5.48
CA SER A 207 27.34 21.34 -6.45
C SER A 207 28.10 22.51 -5.82
N GLY A 208 29.02 22.18 -4.91
CA GLY A 208 29.98 23.12 -4.34
C GLY A 208 31.34 22.98 -5.01
N SER A 209 31.66 23.85 -5.97
CA SER A 209 33.04 24.11 -6.41
C SER A 209 33.25 25.61 -6.47
N VAL A 210 33.65 26.17 -5.32
CA VAL A 210 34.12 27.54 -5.17
C VAL A 210 35.51 27.61 -5.81
N SER A 211 35.62 28.25 -6.98
CA SER A 211 36.93 28.62 -7.53
C SER A 211 37.33 29.97 -6.95
N LEU A 212 38.46 29.96 -6.24
CA LEU A 212 39.08 31.09 -5.57
C LEU A 212 39.49 32.19 -6.56
N LEU A 213 39.29 33.42 -6.09
CA LEU A 213 39.74 34.69 -6.66
C LEU A 213 41.25 34.69 -6.95
N ALA A 214 41.63 35.14 -8.15
CA ALA A 214 42.93 35.76 -8.39
C ALA A 214 42.68 37.19 -8.89
N ALA A 215 43.09 38.16 -8.09
CA ALA A 215 43.08 39.57 -8.42
C ALA A 215 44.17 39.90 -9.44
N ALA A 216 43.84 40.69 -10.46
CA ALA A 216 44.81 41.52 -11.16
C ALA A 216 44.11 42.82 -11.60
N VAL A 217 44.42 43.88 -10.86
CA VAL A 217 44.08 45.27 -11.22
C VAL A 217 45.07 45.72 -12.28
N ALA A 218 44.58 46.13 -13.44
CA ALA A 218 45.32 47.00 -14.35
C ALA A 218 44.36 48.04 -14.91
N ALA A 219 44.50 49.25 -14.37
CA ALA A 219 43.90 50.46 -14.90
C ALA A 219 44.31 50.67 -16.36
N TYR A 220 43.43 51.25 -17.18
CA TYR A 220 43.74 52.41 -18.01
C TYR A 220 42.44 52.97 -18.60
N TYR A 221 42.04 54.15 -18.12
CA TYR A 221 41.29 55.10 -18.93
C TYR A 221 42.31 55.76 -19.88
N LEU A 222 41.97 55.88 -21.17
CA LEU A 222 42.32 57.05 -22.00
C LEU A 222 41.60 56.95 -23.37
N ILE A 223 40.88 58.05 -23.65
CA ILE A 223 40.26 58.50 -24.91
C ILE A 223 38.91 57.88 -25.28
#